data_AF-A0A7J6B9Q5-F1
#
_entry.id   AF-A0A7J6B9Q5-F1
#
_cell.length_a   1.000
_cell.length_b   1.000
_cell.length_c   1.000
_cell.angle_alpha   90.00
_cell.angle_beta   90.00
_cell.angle_gamma   90.00
#
_symmetry.space_group_name_H-M   'P 1'
#
loop_
_entity.id
_entity.type
_entity.pdbx_description
1 polymer ?
#
loop_
_entity_poly.entity_id
_entity_poly.type
_entity_poly.pdbx_seq_one_letter_code
_entity_poly.pdbx_strand_id
1 'polypeptide(L)' 'MQQELQIGADDVEPFVIDAVRTKMVYCKIDQTQRKVVVSHSTHRTFGKQQWQQLYDSLSAWKQNLATVKTSLQALSPTV' A
#
# COMPACT_ATOMS: atom_id res chain seq x y z
N MET A 1 7.01 -0.62 -15.52
CA MET A 1 8.05 0.23 -14.90
C MET A 1 8.85 1.02 -15.93
N GLN A 2 9.42 0.38 -16.95
CA GLN A 2 10.25 1.07 -17.94
C GLN A 2 9.53 2.22 -18.69
N GLN A 3 8.28 2.00 -19.12
CA GLN A 3 7.45 3.05 -19.74
C GLN A 3 7.04 4.16 -18.76
N GLU A 4 6.66 3.81 -17.54
CA GLU A 4 6.24 4.76 -16.50
C GLU A 4 7.40 5.66 -16.02
N LEU A 5 8.61 5.10 -15.93
CA LEU A 5 9.82 5.79 -15.49
C LEU A 5 10.57 6.46 -16.65
N GLN A 6 10.24 6.14 -17.91
CA GLN A 6 10.90 6.66 -19.11
C GLN A 6 12.43 6.45 -19.13
N ILE A 7 12.92 5.33 -18.60
CA ILE A 7 14.35 4.97 -18.52
C ILE A 7 14.67 3.69 -19.29
N GLY A 8 15.94 3.47 -19.64
CA GLY A 8 16.41 2.23 -20.26
C GLY A 8 16.19 1.01 -19.38
N ALA A 9 16.10 -0.19 -19.95
CA ALA A 9 15.85 -1.42 -19.19
C ALA A 9 16.97 -1.69 -18.17
N ASP A 10 18.20 -1.37 -18.59
CA ASP A 10 19.41 -1.53 -17.79
C ASP A 10 19.50 -0.49 -16.65
N ASP A 11 18.79 0.63 -16.79
CA ASP A 11 18.77 1.72 -15.80
C ASP A 11 17.67 1.55 -14.73
N VAL A 12 16.72 0.62 -14.94
CA VAL A 12 15.63 0.37 -13.98
C VAL A 12 16.15 -0.16 -12.65
N GLU A 13 17.10 -1.09 -12.66
CA GLU A 13 17.64 -1.68 -11.43
C GLU A 13 18.44 -0.67 -10.58
N PRO A 14 19.39 0.11 -11.14
CA PRO A 14 20.05 1.20 -10.42
C PRO A 14 19.06 2.21 -9.82
N PHE A 15 18.05 2.61 -10.59
CA PHE A 15 17.03 3.54 -10.13
C PHE A 15 16.25 2.99 -8.93
N VAL A 16 15.84 1.71 -8.99
CA VAL A 16 15.11 1.07 -7.90
C VAL A 16 15.99 0.93 -6.65
N ILE A 17 17.29 0.63 -6.81
CA ILE A 17 18.24 0.60 -5.69
C ILE A 17 18.34 1.96 -5.00
N ASP A 18 18.46 3.04 -5.78
CA ASP A 18 18.53 4.39 -5.23
C ASP A 18 17.21 4.80 -4.55
N ALA A 19 16.07 4.42 -5.13
CA ALA A 19 14.76 4.63 -4.52
C ALA A 19 14.62 3.91 -3.16
N VAL A 20 15.12 2.67 -3.03
CA VAL A 20 15.16 1.94 -1.76
C VAL A 20 16.08 2.62 -0.75
N ARG A 21 17.23 3.14 -1.19
CA ARG A 21 18.18 3.85 -0.33
C ARG A 21 17.59 5.10 0.32
N THR A 22 16.60 5.74 -0.30
CA THR A 22 15.88 6.89 0.29
C THR A 22 15.05 6.54 1.53
N LYS A 23 14.87 5.23 1.83
CA LYS A 23 13.95 4.69 2.85
C LYS A 23 12.47 5.06 2.66
N MET A 24 12.11 5.68 1.54
CA MET A 24 10.73 5.99 1.20
C MET A 24 10.03 4.83 0.51
N VAL A 25 10.78 3.86 -0.02
CA VAL A 25 10.22 2.72 -0.74
C VAL A 25 10.93 1.47 -0.24
N TYR A 26 10.14 0.47 0.13
CA TYR A 26 10.60 -0.88 0.44
C TYR A 26 10.06 -1.78 -0.65
N CYS A 27 10.95 -2.45 -1.39
CA CYS A 27 10.55 -3.36 -2.45
C CYS A 27 11.53 -4.54 -2.57
N LYS A 28 11.10 -5.58 -3.30
CA LYS A 28 11.92 -6.71 -3.72
C LYS A 28 11.99 -6.72 -5.24
N ILE A 29 13.18 -6.97 -5.79
CA ILE A 29 13.39 -7.12 -7.23
C ILE A 29 13.37 -8.61 -7.56
N ASP A 30 12.51 -9.01 -8.49
CA ASP A 30 12.54 -10.31 -9.15
C ASP A 30 13.05 -10.09 -10.58
N GLN A 31 14.36 -10.27 -10.76
CA GLN A 31 15.04 -10.05 -12.04
C GLN A 31 14.64 -11.10 -13.08
N THR A 32 14.35 -12.34 -12.65
CA THR A 32 13.96 -13.44 -13.54
C THR A 32 12.61 -13.17 -14.19
N GLN A 33 11.64 -12.68 -13.40
CA GLN A 33 10.33 -12.29 -13.90
C GLN A 33 10.26 -10.84 -14.39
N ARG A 34 11.35 -10.08 -14.31
CA ARG A 34 11.42 -8.64 -14.60
C ARG A 34 10.34 -7.83 -13.87
N LYS A 35 10.17 -8.10 -12.57
CA LYS A 35 9.17 -7.47 -11.70
C LYS A 35 9.81 -6.82 -10.48
N VAL A 36 9.19 -5.74 -10.03
CA VAL A 36 9.50 -5.10 -8.75
C VAL A 36 8.26 -5.13 -7.88
N VAL A 37 8.35 -5.79 -6.73
CA VAL A 37 7.25 -5.93 -5.79
C VAL A 37 7.43 -4.92 -4.66
N VAL A 38 6.61 -3.88 -4.63
CA VAL A 38 6.63 -2.85 -3.58
C VAL A 38 5.89 -3.37 -2.35
N SER A 39 6.58 -3.43 -1.21
CA SER A 39 6.03 -3.87 0.08
C SER A 39 5.51 -2.69 0.90
N HIS A 40 6.19 -1.54 0.86
CA HIS A 40 5.76 -0.35 1.58
C HIS A 40 6.29 0.90 0.90
N SER A 41 5.50 1.97 0.87
CA SER A 41 5.97 3.28 0.42
C SER A 41 5.53 4.35 1.42
N THR A 42 6.49 5.12 1.91
CA THR A 42 6.25 6.27 2.77
C THR A 42 5.89 7.49 1.91
N HIS A 43 4.62 7.87 1.92
CA HIS A 43 4.19 9.14 1.34
C HIS A 43 4.64 10.29 2.26
N ARG A 44 5.58 11.14 1.78
CA ARG A 44 6.08 12.29 2.57
C ARG A 44 4.99 13.31 2.91
N THR A 45 3.99 13.45 2.04
CA THR A 45 2.83 14.31 2.23
C THR A 45 1.62 13.68 1.53
N PHE A 46 0.45 13.75 2.16
CA PHE A 46 -0.82 13.37 1.53
C PHE A 46 -1.46 14.60 0.89
N GLY A 47 -1.81 14.49 -0.39
CA GLY A 47 -2.69 15.43 -1.08
C GLY A 47 -4.16 15.09 -0.82
N LYS A 48 -5.07 15.91 -1.36
CA LYS A 48 -6.52 15.79 -1.12
C LYS A 48 -7.06 14.39 -1.47
N GLN A 49 -6.62 13.79 -2.57
CA GLN A 49 -7.08 12.47 -2.99
C GLN A 49 -6.60 11.37 -2.04
N GLN A 50 -5.35 11.44 -1.58
CA GLN A 50 -4.82 10.46 -0.62
C GLN A 50 -5.53 10.57 0.73
N TRP A 51 -5.85 11.80 1.18
CA TRP A 51 -6.68 12.00 2.38
C TRP A 51 -8.09 11.44 2.22
N GLN A 52 -8.71 11.59 1.05
CA GLN A 52 -10.03 11.01 0.79
C GLN A 52 -9.96 9.47 0.84
N GLN A 53 -8.97 8.85 0.19
CA GLN A 53 -8.79 7.40 0.23
C GLN A 53 -8.56 6.87 1.66
N LEU A 54 -7.79 7.61 2.47
CA LEU A 54 -7.59 7.28 3.87
C LEU A 54 -8.91 7.38 4.66
N TYR A 55 -9.66 8.46 4.46
CA TYR A 55 -10.97 8.64 5.10
C TYR A 55 -11.94 7.51 4.74
N ASP A 56 -12.03 7.14 3.46
CA ASP A 56 -12.89 6.07 2.98
C ASP A 56 -12.49 4.72 3.61
N SER A 57 -11.19 4.43 3.66
CA SER A 57 -10.65 3.21 4.26
C SER A 57 -10.96 3.10 5.75
N LEU A 58 -10.77 4.20 6.50
CA LEU A 58 -11.08 4.26 7.93
C LEU A 58 -12.59 4.17 8.19
N SER A 59 -13.40 4.78 7.34
CA SER A 59 -14.86 4.72 7.42
C SER A 59 -15.36 3.29 7.19
N ALA A 60 -14.82 2.60 6.18
CA ALA A 60 -15.11 1.19 5.92
C ALA A 60 -14.70 0.31 7.12
N TRP A 61 -13.51 0.54 7.70
CA TRP A 61 -13.08 -0.18 8.91
C TRP A 61 -14.03 0.03 10.09
N LYS A 62 -14.46 1.27 10.34
CA LYS A 62 -15.45 1.57 11.38
C LYS A 62 -16.75 0.81 11.17
N GLN A 63 -17.26 0.80 9.93
CA GLN A 63 -18.48 0.08 9.58
C GLN A 63 -18.32 -1.43 9.80
N ASN A 64 -17.19 -2.00 9.35
CA ASN A 64 -16.89 -3.42 9.50
C ASN A 64 -16.81 -3.83 10.98
N LEU A 65 -16.16 -3.02 11.82
CA LEU A 65 -16.09 -3.26 13.26
C LEU A 65 -17.47 -3.18 13.93
N ALA A 66 -18.34 -2.25 13.50
CA ALA A 66 -19.71 -2.18 13.99
C ALA A 66 -20.50 -3.44 13.63
N THR A 67 -20.39 -3.92 12.39
CA THR A 67 -21.01 -5.17 11.94
C THR A 67 -20.52 -6.36 12.77
N VAL A 68 -19.21 -6.50 12.95
CA VAL A 68 -18.63 -7.58 13.77
C VAL A 68 -19.14 -7.52 15.21
N LYS A 69 -19.19 -6.33 15.82
CA LYS A 69 -19.75 -6.14 17.16
C LYS A 69 -21.21 -6.61 17.23
N THR A 70 -22.04 -6.20 16.30
CA THR A 70 -23.46 -6.60 16.26
C THR A 70 -23.60 -8.11 16.07
N SER A 71 -22.81 -8.72 15.19
CA SER A 71 -22.81 -10.17 15.00
C SER A 71 -22.40 -10.91 16.27
N LEU A 72 -21.36 -10.43 16.98
CA LEU A 72 -20.94 -11.03 18.25
C LEU A 72 -22.02 -10.89 19.34
N GLN A 73 -22.68 -9.74 19.43
CA GLN A 73 -23.78 -9.53 20.38
C GLN A 73 -24.99 -10.43 20.08
N ALA A 74 -25.33 -10.64 18.80
CA ALA A 74 -26.40 -11.54 18.40
C ALA A 74 -26.10 -13.02 18.72
N LEU A 75 -24.81 -13.39 18.71
CA LEU A 75 -24.35 -14.75 19.03
C LEU A 75 -24.08 -14.95 20.53
N SER A 76 -24.03 -13.87 21.32
CA SER A 76 -23.93 -13.93 22.77
C SER A 76 -25.32 -14.27 23.31
N PRO A 77 -25.57 -15.48 23.84
CA PRO A 77 -26.83 -15.74 24.51
C PRO A 77 -26.87 -14.83 25.73
N THR A 78 -27.87 -13.96 25.82
CA THR A 78 -28.17 -13.23 27.05
C THR A 78 -28.43 -14.28 28.12
N VAL A 79 -27.48 -14.45 29.05
CA VAL A 79 -27.70 -15.16 30.31
C VAL A 79 -28.48 -14.23 31.23
#